data_AF-A0AAW0X4R0-F1
#
_entry.id   AF-A0AAW0X4R0-F1
#
_cell.length_a   1.000
_cell.length_b   1.000
_cell.length_c   1.000
_cell.angle_alpha   90.00
_cell.angle_beta   90.00
_cell.angle_gamma   90.00
#
_symmetry.space_group_name_H-M   'P 1'
#
loop_
_entity.id
_entity.type
_entity.pdbx_description
1 polymer ?
#
loop_
_entity_poly.entity_id
_entity_poly.type
_entity_poly.pdbx_seq_one_letter_code
_entity_poly.pdbx_strand_id
1 'polypeptide(L)'
;IADTFTFLALDRYGLRKLEAFFGFLILVMAVTFGYEYGVAKPDQLQVLKGLFVPGCSKCDISALLKAVGIVGAVIMPHNLYLHSALVKSRDVDRKKKDDVKEANRYFFIEACIALLCSFIINVFVVAVFAKGMYGVTNQEVYDRCVAANNTHGKIFP
;
A
#
# COMPACT_ATOMS: atom_id res chain seq x y z
N ILE A 1 -3.18 23.91 6.47
CA ILE A 1 -3.87 25.07 5.83
C ILE A 1 -3.62 25.10 4.32
N ALA A 2 -2.37 24.95 3.86
CA ALA A 2 -2.08 24.80 2.44
C ALA A 2 -2.81 23.59 1.83
N ASP A 3 -2.79 22.42 2.49
CA ASP A 3 -3.45 21.20 1.97
C ASP A 3 -4.96 21.35 1.80
N THR A 4 -5.62 22.01 2.76
CA THR A 4 -7.06 22.29 2.70
C THR A 4 -7.40 23.25 1.56
N PHE A 5 -6.57 24.26 1.30
CA PHE A 5 -6.75 25.16 0.15
C PHE A 5 -6.48 24.45 -1.18
N THR A 6 -5.45 23.62 -1.24
CA THR A 6 -5.13 22.77 -2.41
C THR A 6 -6.26 21.79 -2.70
N PHE A 7 -6.83 21.16 -1.67
CA PHE A 7 -7.98 20.26 -1.81
C PHE A 7 -9.23 20.99 -2.29
N LEU A 8 -9.55 22.17 -1.74
CA LEU A 8 -10.68 22.98 -2.20
C LEU A 8 -10.51 23.46 -3.64
N ALA A 9 -9.28 23.81 -4.02
CA ALA A 9 -8.94 24.18 -5.38
C ALA A 9 -9.13 22.98 -6.33
N LEU A 10 -8.65 21.80 -5.95
CA LEU A 10 -8.82 20.55 -6.71
C LEU A 10 -10.28 20.11 -6.82
N ASP A 11 -11.09 20.29 -5.79
CA ASP A 11 -12.52 19.98 -5.79
C ASP A 11 -13.26 20.79 -6.88
N ARG A 12 -12.87 22.06 -7.06
CA ARG A 12 -13.39 22.93 -8.14
C ARG A 12 -13.03 22.43 -9.55
N TYR A 13 -11.95 21.66 -9.71
CA TYR A 13 -11.50 21.12 -11.00
C TYR A 13 -12.17 19.78 -11.39
N GLY A 14 -12.99 19.20 -10.50
CA GLY A 14 -13.83 18.05 -10.76
C GLY A 14 -13.21 16.68 -10.43
N LEU A 15 -14.07 15.75 -10.00
CA LEU A 15 -13.71 14.42 -9.47
C LEU A 15 -12.77 13.60 -10.39
N ARG A 16 -12.98 13.63 -11.72
CA ARG A 16 -12.14 12.86 -12.67
C ARG A 16 -10.68 13.32 -12.69
N LYS A 17 -10.40 14.60 -12.47
CA LYS A 17 -9.03 15.13 -12.44
C LYS A 17 -8.31 14.77 -11.15
N LEU A 18 -9.07 14.78 -10.04
CA LEU A 18 -8.60 14.36 -8.74
C LEU A 18 -8.23 12.86 -8.73
N GLU A 19 -9.06 12.01 -9.33
CA GLU A 19 -8.77 10.59 -9.49
C GLU A 19 -7.47 10.35 -10.27
N ALA A 20 -7.26 11.04 -11.39
CA ALA A 20 -6.04 10.95 -12.18
C ALA A 20 -4.79 11.39 -11.39
N PHE A 21 -4.92 12.41 -10.54
CA PHE A 21 -3.83 12.88 -9.68
C PHE A 21 -3.42 11.82 -8.64
N PHE A 22 -4.38 11.19 -7.96
CA PHE A 22 -4.08 10.08 -7.05
C PHE A 22 -3.53 8.85 -7.78
N GLY A 23 -4.04 8.54 -8.97
CA GLY A 23 -3.50 7.48 -9.84
C GLY A 23 -2.03 7.72 -10.20
N PHE A 24 -1.67 8.97 -10.53
CA PHE A 24 -0.29 9.37 -10.78
C PHE A 24 0.61 9.19 -9.55
N LEU A 25 0.16 9.62 -8.36
CA LEU A 25 0.89 9.43 -7.10
C LEU A 25 1.15 7.94 -6.80
N ILE A 26 0.13 7.09 -6.94
CA ILE A 26 0.25 5.64 -6.73
C ILE A 26 1.22 5.04 -7.75
N LEU A 27 1.17 5.48 -9.02
CA LEU A 27 2.08 5.01 -10.05
C LEU A 27 3.54 5.37 -9.74
N VAL A 28 3.80 6.60 -9.29
CA VAL A 28 5.15 7.00 -8.86
C VAL A 28 5.64 6.11 -7.72
N MET A 29 4.81 5.85 -6.70
CA MET A 29 5.16 4.94 -5.61
C MET A 29 5.44 3.51 -6.10
N ALA A 30 4.60 2.98 -6.99
CA ALA A 30 4.77 1.64 -7.53
C ALA A 30 6.08 1.52 -8.33
N VAL A 31 6.43 2.53 -9.11
CA VAL A 31 7.67 2.55 -9.91
C VAL A 31 8.91 2.67 -9.01
N THR A 32 8.91 3.56 -8.03
CA THR A 32 10.07 3.76 -7.14
C THR A 32 10.32 2.52 -6.26
N PHE A 33 9.29 2.01 -5.59
CA PHE A 33 9.45 0.80 -4.78
C PHE A 33 9.68 -0.46 -5.63
N GLY A 34 9.12 -0.51 -6.84
CA GLY A 34 9.42 -1.58 -7.79
C GLY A 34 10.88 -1.58 -8.24
N TYR A 35 11.45 -0.40 -8.48
CA TYR A 35 12.87 -0.24 -8.79
C TYR A 35 13.75 -0.68 -7.61
N GLU A 36 13.46 -0.19 -6.39
CA GLU A 36 14.17 -0.60 -5.16
C GLU A 36 14.09 -2.11 -4.92
N TYR A 37 12.94 -2.74 -5.16
CA TYR A 37 12.78 -4.19 -5.08
C TYR A 37 13.70 -4.93 -6.06
N GLY A 38 13.83 -4.41 -7.29
CA GLY A 38 14.75 -4.95 -8.30
C GLY A 38 16.23 -4.80 -7.94
N VAL A 39 16.61 -3.68 -7.33
CA VAL A 39 17.99 -3.40 -6.88
C VAL A 39 18.35 -4.21 -5.64
N ALA A 40 17.45 -4.26 -4.65
CA ALA A 40 17.65 -4.98 -3.40
C ALA A 40 17.76 -6.50 -3.58
N LYS A 41 17.26 -7.03 -4.71
CA LYS A 41 17.23 -8.45 -5.07
C LYS A 41 16.91 -9.34 -3.86
N PRO A 42 15.75 -9.13 -3.20
CA PRO A 42 15.35 -10.01 -2.11
C PRO A 42 15.19 -11.44 -2.63
N ASP A 43 15.43 -12.41 -1.75
CA ASP A 43 15.24 -13.82 -2.09
C ASP A 43 13.74 -14.07 -2.35
N GLN A 44 13.37 -14.14 -3.62
CA GLN A 44 12.00 -14.30 -4.08
C GLN A 44 11.38 -15.60 -3.54
N LEU A 45 12.19 -16.64 -3.33
CA LEU A 45 11.72 -17.92 -2.82
C LEU A 45 11.30 -17.79 -1.34
N GLN A 46 12.02 -16.98 -0.56
CA GLN A 46 11.68 -16.70 0.84
C GLN A 46 10.44 -15.79 0.94
N VAL A 47 10.33 -14.78 0.08
CA VAL A 47 9.14 -13.91 0.02
C VAL A 47 7.90 -14.73 -0.33
N LEU A 48 7.98 -15.60 -1.35
CA LEU A 48 6.87 -16.44 -1.77
C LEU A 48 6.50 -17.47 -0.69
N LYS A 49 7.49 -18.11 -0.05
CA LYS A 49 7.24 -19.01 1.09
C LYS A 49 6.56 -18.28 2.25
N GLY A 50 6.98 -17.06 2.59
CA GLY A 50 6.37 -16.25 3.63
C GLY A 50 4.95 -15.80 3.29
N LEU A 51 4.62 -15.66 1.99
CA LEU A 51 3.29 -15.31 1.52
C LEU A 51 2.30 -16.48 1.62
N PHE A 52 2.74 -17.71 1.31
CA PHE A 52 1.88 -18.89 1.24
C PHE A 52 1.86 -19.72 2.54
N VAL A 53 2.89 -19.62 3.38
CA VAL A 53 2.99 -20.37 4.64
C VAL A 53 2.97 -19.40 5.81
N PRO A 54 1.78 -19.02 6.32
CA PRO A 54 1.66 -18.25 7.54
C PRO A 54 2.05 -19.13 8.72
N GLY A 55 3.31 -19.03 9.16
CA GLY A 55 3.82 -19.78 10.30
C GLY A 55 4.98 -19.06 10.94
N CYS A 56 4.92 -18.88 12.26
CA CYS A 56 6.03 -18.35 13.02
C CYS A 56 6.39 -19.38 14.11
N SER A 57 7.45 -20.16 13.86
CA SER A 57 7.90 -21.20 14.80
C SER A 57 8.48 -20.63 16.10
N LYS A 58 8.70 -19.31 16.17
CA LYS A 58 9.24 -18.55 17.32
C LYS A 58 8.54 -17.18 17.42
N CYS A 59 7.22 -17.16 17.42
CA CYS A 59 6.46 -15.91 17.44
C CYS A 59 6.61 -15.24 18.81
N ASP A 60 7.38 -14.16 18.87
CA ASP A 60 7.45 -13.27 20.03
C ASP A 60 6.28 -12.26 19.98
N ILE A 61 5.86 -11.72 21.12
CA ILE A 61 4.73 -10.76 21.21
C ILE A 61 4.98 -9.55 20.30
N SER A 62 6.25 -9.13 20.19
CA SER A 62 6.70 -8.04 19.31
C SER A 62 6.44 -8.32 17.82
N ALA A 63 6.55 -9.58 17.38
CA ALA A 63 6.28 -9.95 15.99
C ALA A 63 4.77 -9.96 15.70
N LEU A 64 3.97 -10.40 16.67
CA LEU A 64 2.50 -10.39 16.59
C LEU A 64 1.96 -8.96 16.55
N LEU A 65 2.49 -8.05 17.38
CA LEU A 65 2.17 -6.62 17.34
C LEU A 65 2.47 -6.00 15.98
N LYS A 66 3.62 -6.30 15.37
CA LYS A 66 3.96 -5.84 14.01
C LYS A 66 2.98 -6.39 12.97
N ALA A 67 2.61 -7.66 13.06
CA ALA A 67 1.66 -8.28 12.15
C ALA A 67 0.27 -7.63 12.25
N VAL A 68 -0.24 -7.42 13.47
CA VAL A 68 -1.52 -6.74 13.71
C VAL A 68 -1.45 -5.28 13.22
N GLY A 69 -0.32 -4.60 13.40
CA GLY A 69 -0.09 -3.26 12.86
C GLY A 69 -0.19 -3.20 11.34
N ILE A 70 0.41 -4.17 10.63
CA ILE A 70 0.30 -4.28 9.17
C ILE A 70 -1.15 -4.54 8.74
N VAL A 71 -1.85 -5.45 9.42
CA VAL A 71 -3.27 -5.74 9.14
C VAL A 71 -4.14 -4.50 9.34
N GLY A 72 -3.93 -3.76 10.44
CA GLY A 72 -4.66 -2.52 10.74
C GLY A 72 -4.35 -1.38 9.78
N ALA A 73 -3.12 -1.31 9.25
CA ALA A 73 -2.74 -0.32 8.25
C ALA A 73 -3.38 -0.62 6.88
N VAL A 74 -3.54 -1.90 6.52
CA VAL A 74 -4.17 -2.31 5.25
C VAL A 74 -5.69 -2.21 5.31
N ILE A 75 -6.30 -2.64 6.41
CA ILE A 75 -7.76 -2.60 6.60
C ILE A 75 -8.12 -1.27 7.27
N MET A 76 -8.27 -0.24 6.45
CA MET A 76 -8.60 1.09 6.93
C MET A 76 -10.12 1.23 7.09
N PRO A 77 -10.68 1.27 8.33
CA PRO A 77 -12.11 1.09 8.55
C PRO A 77 -12.95 2.20 7.90
N HIS A 78 -12.43 3.43 7.87
CA HIS A 78 -13.15 4.55 7.26
C HIS A 78 -13.31 4.41 5.73
N ASN A 79 -12.35 3.75 5.04
CA ASN A 79 -12.49 3.49 3.61
C ASN A 79 -13.62 2.51 3.31
N LEU A 80 -13.92 1.58 4.23
CA LEU A 80 -15.03 0.65 4.08
C LEU A 80 -16.39 1.37 4.15
N TYR A 81 -16.53 2.35 5.05
CA TYR A 81 -17.72 3.18 5.16
C TYR A 81 -17.87 4.14 3.97
N LEU A 82 -16.78 4.77 3.54
CA LEU A 82 -16.79 5.71 2.41
C LEU A 82 -17.09 4.99 1.09
N HIS A 83 -16.49 3.82 0.86
CA HIS A 83 -16.80 2.99 -0.32
C HIS A 83 -18.26 2.52 -0.32
N SER A 84 -18.81 2.16 0.84
CA SER A 84 -20.24 1.80 0.97
C SER A 84 -21.17 2.97 0.65
N ALA A 85 -20.80 4.20 1.03
CA ALA A 85 -21.57 5.40 0.72
C ALA A 85 -21.49 5.78 -0.76
N LEU A 86 -20.30 5.69 -1.38
CA LEU A 86 -20.10 5.96 -2.80
C LEU A 86 -20.87 4.97 -3.69
N VAL A 87 -20.83 3.67 -3.38
CA VAL A 87 -21.60 2.65 -4.11
C VAL A 87 -23.12 2.89 -4.00
N LYS A 88 -23.59 3.44 -2.87
CA LYS A 88 -25.00 3.77 -2.66
C LYS A 88 -25.45 5.06 -3.34
N SER A 89 -24.51 5.94 -3.69
CA SER A 89 -24.78 7.25 -4.32
C SER A 89 -24.97 7.19 -5.84
N ARG A 90 -24.58 6.09 -6.49
CA ARG A 90 -24.73 5.93 -7.95
C ARG A 90 -26.15 5.47 -8.30
N ASP A 91 -26.75 6.14 -9.29
CA ASP A 91 -28.11 5.85 -9.74
C ASP A 91 -28.16 4.43 -10.36
N VAL A 92 -28.74 3.50 -9.61
CA VAL A 92 -28.97 2.12 -10.04
C VAL A 92 -30.46 1.87 -9.86
N ASP A 93 -31.14 1.48 -10.93
CA ASP A 93 -32.57 1.20 -10.89
C ASP A 93 -32.84 -0.06 -10.06
N ARG A 94 -33.14 0.13 -8.77
CA ARG A 94 -33.34 -0.95 -7.79
C ARG A 94 -34.56 -1.82 -8.09
N LYS A 95 -35.39 -1.45 -9.06
CA LYS A 95 -36.53 -2.26 -9.51
C LYS A 95 -36.13 -3.44 -10.39
N LYS A 96 -34.98 -3.38 -11.08
CA LYS A 96 -34.46 -4.47 -11.92
C LYS A 96 -33.33 -5.20 -11.19
N LYS A 97 -33.59 -6.44 -10.77
CA LYS A 97 -32.61 -7.25 -10.03
C LYS A 97 -31.35 -7.58 -10.85
N ASP A 98 -31.48 -7.72 -12.17
CA ASP A 98 -30.37 -8.05 -13.05
C ASP A 98 -29.37 -6.89 -13.16
N ASP A 99 -29.86 -5.65 -13.30
CA ASP A 99 -29.03 -4.44 -13.36
C ASP A 99 -28.23 -4.21 -12.05
N VAL A 100 -28.85 -4.52 -10.89
CA VAL A 100 -28.19 -4.45 -9.58
C VAL A 100 -27.08 -5.51 -9.45
N LYS A 101 -27.33 -6.73 -9.94
CA LYS A 101 -26.37 -7.83 -9.87
C LYS A 101 -25.17 -7.56 -10.77
N GLU A 102 -25.40 -7.02 -11.96
CA GLU A 102 -24.36 -6.64 -12.90
C GLU A 102 -23.52 -5.47 -12.37
N ALA A 103 -24.15 -4.42 -11.86
CA ALA A 103 -23.45 -3.30 -11.21
C ALA A 103 -22.56 -3.78 -10.05
N ASN A 104 -23.09 -4.61 -9.14
CA ASN A 104 -22.31 -5.16 -8.03
C ASN A 104 -21.11 -5.99 -8.49
N ARG A 105 -21.24 -6.73 -9.59
CA ARG A 105 -20.13 -7.51 -10.14
C ARG A 105 -18.99 -6.62 -10.65
N TYR A 106 -19.31 -5.57 -11.42
CA TYR A 106 -18.30 -4.62 -11.88
C TYR A 106 -17.61 -3.92 -10.71
N PHE A 107 -18.37 -3.47 -9.71
CA PHE A 107 -17.80 -2.85 -8.51
C PHE A 107 -16.91 -3.80 -7.72
N PHE A 108 -17.30 -5.06 -7.57
CA PHE A 108 -16.48 -6.06 -6.90
C PHE A 108 -15.16 -6.28 -7.65
N ILE A 109 -15.20 -6.37 -8.99
CA ILE A 109 -14.00 -6.54 -9.81
C ILE A 109 -13.09 -5.32 -9.69
N GLU A 110 -13.64 -4.10 -9.79
CA GLU A 110 -12.89 -2.85 -9.66
C GLU A 110 -12.20 -2.75 -8.29
N ALA A 111 -12.94 -2.99 -7.21
CA ALA A 111 -12.40 -2.98 -5.85
C ALA A 111 -11.36 -4.10 -5.64
N CYS A 112 -11.60 -5.29 -6.19
CA CYS A 112 -10.66 -6.41 -6.10
C CYS A 112 -9.34 -6.10 -6.79
N ILE A 113 -9.38 -5.51 -8.00
CA ILE A 113 -8.17 -5.09 -8.73
C ILE A 113 -7.41 -4.02 -7.94
N ALA A 114 -8.11 -3.00 -7.42
CA ALA A 114 -7.49 -1.94 -6.62
C ALA A 114 -6.80 -2.50 -5.36
N LEU A 115 -7.46 -3.42 -4.64
CA LEU A 115 -6.91 -4.07 -3.46
C LEU A 115 -5.73 -4.98 -3.80
N LEU A 116 -5.77 -5.69 -4.92
CA LEU A 116 -4.68 -6.56 -5.38
C LEU A 116 -3.44 -5.73 -5.75
N CYS A 117 -3.62 -4.60 -6.45
CA CYS A 117 -2.53 -3.67 -6.74
C CYS A 117 -1.91 -3.12 -5.43
N SER A 118 -2.74 -2.69 -4.47
CA SER A 118 -2.29 -2.21 -3.16
C SER A 118 -1.52 -3.29 -2.40
N PHE A 119 -2.00 -4.54 -2.43
CA PHE A 119 -1.33 -5.67 -1.81
C PHE A 119 0.07 -5.91 -2.39
N ILE A 120 0.22 -5.89 -3.72
CA ILE A 120 1.52 -6.06 -4.38
C ILE A 120 2.51 -4.97 -3.96
N ILE A 121 2.08 -3.71 -3.95
CA ILE A 121 2.93 -2.59 -3.54
C ILE A 121 3.38 -2.77 -2.08
N ASN A 122 2.46 -3.13 -1.19
CA ASN A 122 2.78 -3.37 0.22
C ASN A 122 3.76 -4.53 0.40
N VAL A 123 3.65 -5.61 -0.38
CA VAL A 123 4.61 -6.72 -0.36
C VAL A 123 6.00 -6.24 -0.80
N PHE A 124 6.12 -5.43 -1.85
CA PHE A 124 7.40 -4.86 -2.27
C PHE A 124 8.04 -3.99 -1.20
N VAL A 125 7.26 -3.09 -0.60
CA VAL A 125 7.70 -2.22 0.49
C VAL A 125 8.25 -3.06 1.65
N VAL A 126 7.46 -4.02 2.15
CA VAL A 126 7.87 -4.88 3.27
C VAL A 126 9.11 -5.70 2.92
N ALA A 127 9.22 -6.24 1.70
CA ALA A 127 10.37 -7.03 1.29
C ALA A 127 11.67 -6.20 1.20
N VAL A 128 11.60 -4.98 0.65
CA VAL A 128 12.76 -4.05 0.59
C VAL A 128 13.22 -3.68 1.99
N PHE A 129 12.28 -3.29 2.87
CA PHE A 129 12.62 -2.95 4.26
C PHE A 129 13.13 -4.16 5.05
N ALA A 130 12.57 -5.35 4.83
CA ALA A 130 13.08 -6.57 5.46
C ALA A 130 14.52 -6.85 5.00
N LYS A 131 14.84 -6.69 3.72
CA LYS A 131 16.21 -6.91 3.23
C LYS A 131 17.20 -5.88 3.77
N GLY A 132 16.78 -4.61 3.84
CA GLY A 132 17.65 -3.50 4.26
C GLY A 132 17.84 -3.37 5.77
N MET A 133 16.79 -3.63 6.56
CA MET A 133 16.73 -3.24 7.97
C MET A 133 16.37 -4.39 8.94
N TYR A 134 16.16 -5.62 8.46
CA TYR A 134 15.80 -6.71 9.37
C TYR A 134 17.01 -7.19 10.18
N GLY A 135 16.92 -7.04 11.50
CA GLY A 135 17.91 -7.54 12.45
C GLY A 135 19.20 -6.72 12.57
N VAL A 136 19.26 -5.54 11.93
CA VAL A 136 20.39 -4.59 12.02
C VAL A 136 20.04 -3.43 12.92
N THR A 137 21.01 -2.95 13.69
CA THR A 137 20.89 -1.74 14.50
C THR A 137 21.11 -0.48 13.65
N ASN A 138 20.58 0.67 14.09
CA ASN A 138 20.72 1.94 13.33
C ASN A 138 22.18 2.31 13.04
N GLN A 139 23.10 1.96 13.95
CA GLN A 139 24.54 2.16 13.77
C GLN A 139 25.12 1.32 12.63
N GLU A 140 24.73 0.05 12.50
CA GLU A 140 25.21 -0.81 11.41
C GLU A 140 24.66 -0.36 10.04
N VAL A 141 23.46 0.21 10.01
CA VAL A 141 22.90 0.83 8.80
C VAL A 141 23.70 2.08 8.44
N TYR A 142 24.04 2.92 9.41
CA TYR A 142 24.90 4.10 9.22
C TYR A 142 26.26 3.71 8.63
N ASP A 143 26.92 2.70 9.21
CA ASP A 143 28.23 2.23 8.75
C ASP A 143 28.18 1.68 7.31
N ARG A 144 27.11 0.96 6.94
CA ARG A 144 26.89 0.51 5.56
C ARG A 144 26.66 1.67 4.59
N CYS A 145 25.93 2.71 5.00
CA CYS A 145 25.70 3.89 4.19
C CYS A 145 26.99 4.70 3.97
N VAL A 146 27.83 4.82 5.01
CA VAL A 146 29.16 5.48 4.92
C VAL A 146 30.11 4.66 4.05
N ALA A 147 30.15 3.34 4.21
CA ALA A 147 30.98 2.44 3.38
C ALA A 147 30.56 2.44 1.90
N ALA A 148 29.28 2.66 1.60
CA ALA A 148 28.77 2.80 0.24
C ALA A 148 28.95 4.22 -0.35
N ASN A 149 29.65 5.12 0.35
CA ASN A 149 29.90 6.51 -0.03
C ASN A 149 28.61 7.31 -0.32
N ASN A 150 27.50 6.95 0.34
CA ASN A 150 26.24 7.64 0.19
C ASN A 150 26.24 8.91 1.04
N THR A 151 26.06 10.06 0.42
CA THR A 151 25.98 11.39 1.04
C THR A 151 24.81 11.55 2.04
N HIS A 152 23.93 10.56 2.14
CA HIS A 152 22.74 10.54 2.98
C HIS A 152 22.88 9.75 4.30
N GLY A 153 24.08 9.26 4.64
CA GLY A 153 24.30 8.51 5.90
C GLY A 153 23.88 9.26 7.17
N LYS A 154 23.94 10.60 7.17
CA LYS A 154 23.57 11.47 8.31
C LYS A 154 22.08 11.49 8.67
N ILE A 155 21.21 10.80 7.93
CA ILE A 155 19.76 10.76 8.18
C ILE A 155 19.39 9.76 9.29
N PHE A 156 20.26 8.77 9.55
CA PHE A 156 20.06 7.80 10.62
C PHE A 156 20.84 8.23 11.87
N PRO A 157 20.19 8.32 13.06
CA PRO A 157 20.86 8.65 14.32
C PRO A 157 21.68 7.49 14.89
#